data_AF-A0A429BY16-F1
#
_entry.id   AF-A0A429BY16-F1
#
_cell.length_a   1.000
_cell.length_b   1.000
_cell.length_c   1.000
_cell.angle_alpha   90.00
_cell.angle_beta   90.00
_cell.angle_gamma   90.00
#
_symmetry.space_group_name_H-M   'P 1'
#
loop_
_entity.id
_entity.type
_entity.pdbx_description
1 polymer ?
#
loop_
_entity_poly.entity_id
_entity_poly.type
_entity_poly.pdbx_seq_one_letter_code
_entity_poly.pdbx_strand_id
1 'polypeptide(L)'
;MSTTTAVAPLTTQDADLLIAAAHQAAEAAGVNVSVTVLDAGGHLLAFRRDDRAVLIAGETSTRKAYTALQLNTPTADLVDAVQPGGLFHTLPTALDRPLLFIAGGVPVHRDGRLIGAIGVGGGAPDQDHGFATTAIEALA
;
A
#
# COMPACT_ATOMS: atom_id res chain seq x y z
N MET A 1 -16.95 23.70 18.92
CA MET A 1 -15.50 23.80 18.62
C MET A 1 -14.94 22.39 18.72
N SER A 2 -14.70 21.74 17.58
CA SER A 2 -14.14 20.38 17.56
C SER A 2 -12.64 20.50 17.81
N THR A 3 -12.18 20.12 19.00
CA THR A 3 -10.75 20.00 19.28
C THR A 3 -10.19 18.88 18.41
N THR A 4 -9.38 19.24 17.42
CA THR A 4 -8.60 18.28 16.63
C THR A 4 -7.64 17.56 17.57
N THR A 5 -7.97 16.35 18.01
CA THR A 5 -7.00 15.50 18.69
C THR A 5 -5.92 15.15 17.67
N ALA A 6 -4.68 15.57 17.92
CA ALA A 6 -3.54 15.16 17.11
C ALA A 6 -3.35 13.65 17.24
N VAL A 7 -3.43 12.91 16.13
CA VAL A 7 -3.12 11.48 16.09
C VAL A 7 -1.64 11.32 15.76
N ALA A 8 -0.98 10.38 16.43
CA ALA A 8 0.43 10.09 16.19
C ALA A 8 0.65 9.69 14.71
N PRO A 9 1.59 10.31 14.00
CA PRO A 9 1.88 9.97 12.61
C PRO A 9 2.49 8.58 12.49
N LEU A 10 2.48 8.01 11.28
CA LEU A 10 3.24 6.81 10.99
C LEU A 10 4.74 7.12 11.12
N THR A 11 5.44 6.37 11.96
CA THR A 11 6.87 6.59 12.24
C THR A 11 7.75 5.71 11.35
N THR A 12 9.06 5.97 11.32
CA THR A 12 10.02 5.07 10.66
C THR A 12 10.08 3.70 11.35
N GLN A 13 9.90 3.65 12.67
CA GLN A 13 9.81 2.39 13.41
C GLN A 13 8.57 1.58 13.03
N ASP A 14 7.42 2.25 12.89
CA ASP A 14 6.21 1.63 12.35
C ASP A 14 6.45 1.10 10.93
N ALA A 15 7.12 1.88 10.09
CA ALA A 15 7.44 1.48 8.72
C ALA A 15 8.37 0.26 8.67
N ASP A 16 9.37 0.17 9.54
CA ASP A 16 10.26 -0.99 9.66
C ASP A 16 9.49 -2.26 10.06
N LEU A 17 8.54 -2.14 11.00
CA LEU A 17 7.65 -3.23 11.39
C LEU A 17 6.76 -3.70 10.24
N LEU A 18 6.13 -2.76 9.53
CA LEU A 18 5.30 -3.06 8.35
C LEU A 18 6.08 -3.79 7.26
N ILE A 19 7.30 -3.30 6.95
CA ILE A 19 8.20 -3.94 5.98
C ILE A 19 8.52 -5.36 6.45
N ALA A 20 8.95 -5.54 7.71
CA ALA A 20 9.33 -6.85 8.22
C ALA A 20 8.18 -7.86 8.18
N ALA A 21 6.98 -7.45 8.61
CA ALA A 21 5.80 -8.32 8.64
C ALA A 21 5.33 -8.73 7.23
N ALA A 22 5.30 -7.80 6.27
CA ALA A 22 4.94 -8.11 4.88
C ALA A 22 5.95 -9.08 4.24
N HIS A 23 7.24 -8.86 4.46
CA HIS A 23 8.31 -9.73 3.96
C HIS A 23 8.26 -11.12 4.58
N GLN A 24 8.02 -11.22 5.89
CA GLN A 24 7.87 -12.52 6.56
C GLN A 24 6.67 -13.31 6.03
N ALA A 25 5.54 -12.63 5.77
CA ALA A 25 4.35 -13.26 5.19
C ALA A 25 4.62 -13.76 3.75
N ALA A 26 5.32 -12.96 2.94
CA ALA A 26 5.70 -13.33 1.58
C ALA A 26 6.70 -14.50 1.56
N GLU A 27 7.71 -14.48 2.45
CA GLU A 27 8.70 -15.54 2.60
C GLU A 27 8.04 -16.87 2.99
N ALA A 28 7.09 -16.85 3.92
CA ALA A 28 6.32 -18.03 4.33
C ALA A 28 5.50 -18.63 3.17
N ALA A 29 5.12 -17.81 2.18
CA ALA A 29 4.44 -18.23 0.95
C ALA A 29 5.40 -18.54 -0.22
N GLY A 30 6.73 -18.40 -0.03
CA GLY A 30 7.73 -18.61 -1.07
C GLY A 30 7.71 -17.55 -2.18
N VAL A 31 7.20 -16.35 -1.91
CA VAL A 31 7.05 -15.26 -2.87
C VAL A 31 8.10 -14.18 -2.59
N ASN A 32 8.73 -13.64 -3.64
CA ASN A 32 9.70 -12.54 -3.53
C ASN A 32 9.01 -11.23 -3.91
N VAL A 33 9.05 -10.23 -3.03
CA VAL A 33 8.25 -9.00 -3.15
C VAL A 33 9.08 -7.72 -3.03
N SER A 34 8.48 -6.61 -3.46
CA SER A 34 8.82 -5.27 -3.02
C SER A 34 7.72 -4.75 -2.11
N VAL A 35 8.10 -4.06 -1.04
CA VAL A 35 7.18 -3.43 -0.09
C VAL A 35 7.55 -1.95 0.03
N THR A 36 6.54 -1.09 -0.06
CA THR A 36 6.67 0.37 0.04
C THR A 36 5.76 0.88 1.16
N VAL A 37 6.26 1.75 2.03
CA VAL A 37 5.49 2.43 3.07
C VAL A 37 5.58 3.94 2.88
N LEU A 38 4.44 4.61 2.84
CA LEU A 38 4.31 6.06 2.70
C LEU A 38 3.70 6.68 3.97
N ASP A 39 4.11 7.90 4.31
CA ASP A 39 3.43 8.72 5.32
C ASP A 39 2.11 9.30 4.80
N ALA A 40 1.36 9.99 5.66
CA ALA A 40 0.09 10.65 5.31
C ALA A 40 0.23 11.75 4.25
N GLY A 41 1.43 12.30 4.05
CA GLY A 41 1.73 13.29 3.00
C GLY A 41 2.13 12.65 1.67
N GLY A 42 2.23 11.31 1.61
CA GLY A 42 2.67 10.58 0.43
C GLY A 42 4.17 10.49 0.24
N HIS A 43 4.97 10.82 1.26
CA HIS A 43 6.42 10.70 1.23
C HIS A 43 6.85 9.30 1.63
N LEU A 44 7.94 8.84 1.02
CA LEU A 44 8.51 7.53 1.29
C LEU A 44 9.11 7.47 2.70
N LEU A 45 8.61 6.56 3.53
CA LEU A 45 9.22 6.24 4.82
C LEU A 45 10.17 5.04 4.71
N ALA A 46 9.74 3.98 4.02
CA ALA A 46 10.54 2.77 3.85
C ALA A 46 10.24 2.07 2.52
N PHE A 47 11.28 1.45 1.96
CA PHE A 47 11.19 0.60 0.78
C PHE A 47 12.15 -0.57 0.91
N ARG A 48 11.70 -1.78 0.62
CA ARG A 48 12.55 -2.97 0.53
C ARG A 48 12.10 -3.88 -0.59
N ARG A 49 13.03 -4.28 -1.45
CA ARG A 49 12.86 -5.23 -2.54
C ARG A 49 13.72 -6.45 -2.30
N ASP A 50 13.14 -7.64 -2.41
CA ASP A 50 13.90 -8.89 -2.37
C ASP A 50 14.81 -9.03 -3.58
N ASP A 51 15.96 -9.66 -3.38
CA ASP A 51 16.99 -9.84 -4.42
C ASP A 51 16.42 -10.46 -5.69
N ARG A 52 15.52 -11.44 -5.53
CA ARG A 52 14.88 -12.20 -6.62
C ARG A 52 13.47 -11.74 -6.97
N ALA A 53 13.00 -10.61 -6.43
CA ALA A 53 11.71 -10.05 -6.82
C ALA A 53 11.72 -9.67 -8.31
N VAL A 54 10.58 -9.88 -8.98
CA VAL A 54 10.40 -9.46 -10.37
C VAL A 54 10.61 -7.95 -10.52
N LEU A 55 11.22 -7.50 -11.62
CA LEU A 55 11.66 -6.10 -11.78
C LEU A 55 10.55 -5.07 -11.52
N ILE A 56 9.33 -5.36 -12.01
CA ILE A 56 8.16 -4.46 -11.90
C ILE A 56 7.62 -4.34 -10.47
N ALA A 57 8.03 -5.23 -9.54
CA ALA A 57 7.56 -5.24 -8.16
C ALA A 57 7.81 -3.89 -7.47
N GLY A 58 8.98 -3.28 -7.67
CA GLY A 58 9.35 -2.03 -7.00
C GLY A 58 8.48 -0.84 -7.40
N GLU A 59 8.17 -0.73 -8.69
CA GLU A 59 7.25 0.32 -9.16
C GLU A 59 5.82 0.03 -8.73
N THR A 60 5.35 -1.21 -8.90
CA THR A 60 3.97 -1.58 -8.58
C THR A 60 3.66 -1.44 -7.09
N SER A 61 4.54 -1.87 -6.19
CA SER A 61 4.37 -1.68 -4.73
C SER A 61 4.21 -0.19 -4.40
N THR A 62 5.05 0.65 -4.99
CA THR A 62 5.04 2.10 -4.79
C THR A 62 3.78 2.76 -5.33
N ARG A 63 3.31 2.34 -6.51
CA ARG A 63 2.09 2.86 -7.14
C ARG A 63 0.82 2.42 -6.41
N LYS A 64 0.79 1.18 -5.93
CA LYS A 64 -0.32 0.65 -5.12
C LYS A 64 -0.43 1.38 -3.78
N ALA A 65 0.68 1.57 -3.05
CA ALA A 65 0.71 2.36 -1.82
C ALA A 65 0.19 3.79 -2.05
N TYR A 66 0.68 4.44 -3.11
CA TYR A 66 0.26 5.80 -3.46
C TYR A 66 -1.23 5.88 -3.82
N THR A 67 -1.75 4.90 -4.56
CA THR A 67 -3.18 4.83 -4.93
C THR A 67 -4.05 4.63 -3.70
N ALA A 68 -3.66 3.71 -2.81
CA ALA A 68 -4.38 3.45 -1.57
C ALA A 68 -4.43 4.69 -0.66
N LEU A 69 -3.33 5.44 -0.59
CA LEU A 69 -3.26 6.69 0.16
C LEU A 69 -4.18 7.77 -0.44
N GLN A 70 -4.06 8.01 -1.74
CA GLN A 70 -4.80 9.09 -2.43
C GLN A 70 -6.31 8.93 -2.35
N LEU A 71 -6.79 7.68 -2.39
CA LEU A 71 -8.21 7.36 -2.37
C LEU A 71 -8.69 6.89 -0.99
N ASN A 72 -7.80 6.85 0.00
CA ASN A 72 -8.02 6.27 1.31
C ASN A 72 -8.81 4.93 1.26
N THR A 73 -8.43 4.05 0.34
CA THR A 73 -9.18 2.82 0.03
C THR A 73 -8.18 1.73 -0.40
N PRO A 74 -8.33 0.47 0.05
CA PRO A 74 -7.52 -0.62 -0.47
C PRO A 74 -7.62 -0.70 -2.00
N THR A 75 -6.50 -0.92 -2.69
CA THR A 75 -6.50 -1.01 -4.16
C THR A 75 -7.28 -2.22 -4.69
N ALA A 76 -7.49 -3.24 -3.85
CA ALA A 76 -8.32 -4.39 -4.15
C ALA A 76 -9.79 -4.00 -4.40
N ASP A 77 -10.30 -3.01 -3.66
CA ASP A 77 -11.71 -2.61 -3.71
C ASP A 77 -12.02 -1.67 -4.89
N LEU A 78 -10.99 -1.23 -5.62
CA LEU A 78 -11.09 -0.23 -6.68
C LEU A 78 -10.96 -0.82 -8.09
N VAL A 79 -10.68 -2.12 -8.22
CA VAL A 79 -10.41 -2.78 -9.52
C VAL A 79 -11.58 -2.67 -10.48
N ASP A 80 -12.81 -2.87 -9.98
CA ASP A 80 -14.03 -2.80 -10.81
C ASP A 80 -14.38 -1.36 -11.20
N ALA A 81 -14.03 -0.38 -10.35
CA ALA A 81 -14.34 1.03 -10.60
C ALA A 81 -13.63 1.60 -11.83
N VAL A 82 -12.50 1.01 -12.23
CA VAL A 82 -11.67 1.48 -13.36
C VAL A 82 -11.86 0.67 -14.65
N GLN A 83 -12.72 -0.35 -14.64
CA GLN A 83 -13.05 -1.11 -15.85
C GLN A 83 -13.73 -0.21 -16.90
N PRO A 84 -13.72 -0.59 -18.19
CA PRO A 84 -14.50 0.11 -19.21
C PRO A 84 -15.97 0.29 -18.79
N GLY A 85 -16.43 1.54 -18.74
CA GLY A 85 -17.78 1.90 -18.27
C GLY A 85 -17.91 2.10 -16.75
N GLY A 86 -16.86 1.85 -15.97
CA GLY A 86 -16.79 2.13 -14.55
C GLY A 86 -16.65 3.62 -14.22
N LEU A 87 -17.03 4.00 -13.00
CA LEU A 87 -17.02 5.39 -12.51
C LEU A 87 -15.66 6.08 -12.67
N PHE A 88 -14.57 5.33 -12.51
CA PHE A 88 -13.20 5.80 -12.54
C PHE A 88 -12.42 5.28 -13.75
N HIS A 89 -13.08 4.90 -14.85
CA HIS A 89 -12.44 4.31 -16.02
C HIS A 89 -11.19 5.06 -16.52
N THR A 90 -11.21 6.39 -16.51
CA THR A 90 -10.09 7.22 -16.99
C THR A 90 -9.07 7.58 -15.92
N LEU A 91 -9.37 7.31 -14.65
CA LEU A 91 -8.56 7.71 -13.50
C LEU A 91 -7.13 7.13 -13.49
N PRO A 92 -6.85 5.88 -13.93
CA PRO A 92 -5.49 5.33 -13.95
C PRO A 92 -4.45 6.24 -14.62
N THR A 93 -4.86 6.99 -15.64
CA THR A 93 -3.98 7.86 -16.44
C THR A 93 -4.34 9.35 -16.37
N ALA A 94 -5.30 9.75 -15.53
CA ALA A 94 -5.80 11.13 -15.49
C ALA A 94 -4.88 12.11 -14.74
N LEU A 95 -3.87 11.62 -14.01
CA LEU A 95 -2.99 12.40 -13.15
C LEU A 95 -1.54 12.36 -13.66
N ASP A 96 -0.75 13.40 -13.35
CA ASP A 96 0.68 13.47 -13.67
C ASP A 96 1.47 12.28 -13.13
N ARG A 97 1.04 11.77 -11.98
CA ARG A 97 1.52 10.53 -11.38
C ARG A 97 0.42 9.46 -11.56
N PRO A 98 0.53 8.56 -12.55
CA PRO A 98 -0.46 7.51 -12.76
C PRO A 98 -0.70 6.67 -11.50
N LEU A 99 -1.97 6.31 -11.31
CA LEU A 99 -2.46 5.45 -10.24
C LEU A 99 -2.51 3.99 -10.73
N LEU A 100 -2.37 3.04 -9.80
CA LEU A 100 -2.36 1.62 -10.11
C LEU A 100 -3.43 0.88 -9.31
N PHE A 101 -4.42 0.38 -10.04
CA PHE A 101 -5.61 -0.30 -9.52
C PHE A 101 -5.43 -1.81 -9.60
N ILE A 102 -4.43 -2.30 -8.87
CA ILE A 102 -4.14 -3.72 -8.69
C ILE A 102 -4.05 -3.96 -7.19
N ALA A 103 -4.69 -5.03 -6.69
CA ALA A 103 -4.67 -5.39 -5.28
C ALA A 103 -3.23 -5.49 -4.72
N GLY A 104 -3.05 -5.02 -3.49
CA GLY A 104 -1.75 -4.97 -2.80
C GLY A 104 -1.42 -3.63 -2.14
N GLY A 105 -2.21 -2.58 -2.35
CA GLY A 105 -2.10 -1.31 -1.61
C GLY A 105 -3.17 -1.24 -0.52
N VAL A 106 -2.79 -0.84 0.70
CA VAL A 106 -3.69 -0.75 1.86
C VAL A 106 -3.40 0.54 2.65
N PRO A 107 -4.43 1.35 2.97
CA PRO A 107 -4.26 2.54 3.80
C PRO A 107 -4.00 2.16 5.27
N VAL A 108 -3.08 2.87 5.93
CA VAL A 108 -2.77 2.68 7.35
C VAL A 108 -3.55 3.69 8.16
N HIS A 109 -4.35 3.21 9.11
CA HIS A 109 -5.16 4.04 9.98
C HIS A 109 -4.73 3.91 11.44
N ARG A 110 -4.81 5.02 12.19
CA ARG A 110 -4.67 5.05 13.64
C ARG A 110 -5.76 5.96 14.19
N ASP A 111 -6.51 5.48 15.18
CA ASP A 111 -7.66 6.20 15.76
C ASP A 111 -8.65 6.72 14.71
N GLY A 112 -8.89 5.93 13.66
CA GLY A 112 -9.78 6.29 12.53
C GLY A 112 -9.23 7.35 11.58
N ARG A 113 -7.97 7.82 11.76
CA ARG A 113 -7.32 8.77 10.86
C ARG A 113 -6.31 8.06 9.96
N LEU A 114 -6.31 8.42 8.68
CA LEU A 114 -5.30 7.99 7.72
C LEU A 114 -3.95 8.58 8.11
N ILE A 115 -2.97 7.72 8.39
CA ILE A 115 -1.62 8.11 8.80
C ILE A 115 -0.53 7.70 7.79
N GLY A 116 -0.90 6.94 6.76
CA GLY A 116 0.01 6.48 5.71
C GLY A 116 -0.61 5.38 4.86
N ALA A 117 0.22 4.68 4.09
CA ALA A 117 -0.19 3.51 3.32
C ALA A 117 0.97 2.54 3.11
N ILE A 118 0.65 1.25 2.97
CA ILE A 118 1.56 0.20 2.54
C ILE A 118 1.17 -0.26 1.13
N GLY A 119 2.16 -0.66 0.34
CA GLY A 119 1.95 -1.34 -0.93
C GLY A 119 2.91 -2.50 -1.10
N VAL A 120 2.40 -3.64 -1.58
CA VAL A 120 3.17 -4.85 -1.87
C VAL A 120 3.04 -5.19 -3.37
N GLY A 121 4.14 -5.58 -3.98
CA GLY A 121 4.20 -6.01 -5.37
C GLY A 121 5.14 -7.20 -5.54
N GLY A 122 4.76 -8.19 -6.33
CA GLY A 122 5.65 -9.29 -6.72
C GLY A 122 4.94 -10.64 -6.80
N GLY A 123 3.90 -10.85 -5.99
CA GLY A 123 3.04 -12.02 -6.05
C GLY A 123 1.84 -11.83 -6.98
N ALA A 124 0.88 -12.75 -6.89
CA ALA A 124 -0.46 -12.53 -7.43
C ALA A 124 -1.17 -11.39 -6.65
N PRO A 125 -2.10 -10.64 -7.26
CA PRO A 125 -2.70 -9.47 -6.62
C PRO A 125 -3.36 -9.74 -5.25
N ASP A 126 -4.01 -10.89 -5.11
CA ASP A 126 -4.62 -11.37 -3.88
C ASP A 126 -3.57 -11.71 -2.80
N GLN A 127 -2.45 -12.33 -3.19
CA GLN A 127 -1.32 -12.57 -2.30
C GLN A 127 -0.71 -11.25 -1.81
N ASP A 128 -0.44 -10.31 -2.72
CA ASP A 128 0.10 -8.99 -2.39
C ASP A 128 -0.82 -8.26 -1.39
N HIS A 129 -2.14 -8.33 -1.57
CA HIS A 129 -3.10 -7.75 -0.65
C HIS A 129 -3.13 -8.46 0.71
N GLY A 130 -3.02 -9.79 0.73
CA GLY A 130 -2.88 -10.57 1.95
C GLY A 130 -1.66 -10.17 2.75
N PHE A 131 -0.48 -10.08 2.13
CA PHE A 131 0.76 -9.68 2.78
C PHE A 131 0.68 -8.25 3.35
N ALA A 132 0.10 -7.32 2.58
CA ALA A 132 -0.12 -5.96 3.04
C ALA A 132 -1.05 -5.90 4.26
N THR A 133 -2.12 -6.70 4.26
CA THR A 133 -3.11 -6.75 5.35
C THR A 133 -2.50 -7.34 6.62
N THR A 134 -1.77 -8.46 6.51
CA THR A 134 -1.02 -9.06 7.62
C THR A 134 -0.01 -8.09 8.23
N ALA A 135 0.66 -7.27 7.40
CA ALA A 135 1.56 -6.25 7.90
C ALA A 135 0.83 -5.18 8.73
N ILE A 136 -0.34 -4.72 8.28
CA ILE A 136 -1.16 -3.76 9.04
C ILE A 136 -1.60 -4.35 10.39
N GLU A 137 -1.97 -5.63 10.43
CA GLU A 137 -2.36 -6.32 11.67
C GLU A 137 -1.23 -6.36 12.71
N ALA A 138 0.04 -6.35 12.27
CA ALA A 138 1.20 -6.29 13.15
C ALA A 138 1.46 -4.90 13.76
N LEU A 139 0.73 -3.86 13.31
CA LEU A 139 0.83 -2.48 13.82
C LEU A 139 -0.11 -2.19 15.02
N ALA A 140 -0.87 -3.19 15.45
CA ALA A 140 -1.90 -3.09 16.49
C ALA A 140 -1.33 -2.96 17.92
#